data_AF-A0AAW2KMT8-F1
#
_entry.id   AF-A0AAW2KMT8-F1
#
_cell.length_a   1.000
_cell.length_b   1.000
_cell.length_c   1.000
_cell.angle_alpha   90.00
_cell.angle_beta   90.00
_cell.angle_gamma   90.00
#
_symmetry.space_group_name_H-M   'P 1'
#
loop_
_entity.id
_entity.type
_entity.pdbx_description
1 polymer ?
#
loop_
_entity_poly.entity_id
_entity_poly.type
_entity_poly.pdbx_seq_one_letter_code
_entity_poly.pdbx_strand_id
1 'polypeptide(L)' 'MEIWNSLLRFRVRNAAEFQYHWKCKELGLTNLCFADDVLLFCKAHLSSIKVLTDTLTEFATLSGLKVNQAKSQIILPAR' A
#
# COMPACT_ATOMS: atom_id res chain seq x y z
N MET A 1 -13.56 0.76 -4.16
CA MET A 1 -12.15 1.23 -4.20
C MET A 1 -11.92 2.63 -3.64
N GLU A 2 -12.91 3.53 -3.63
CA GLU A 2 -12.72 4.90 -3.13
C GLU A 2 -12.34 4.99 -1.65
N ILE A 3 -12.93 4.14 -0.80
CA ILE A 3 -12.61 4.07 0.64
C ILE A 3 -11.16 3.62 0.84
N TRP A 4 -10.72 2.57 0.14
CA TRP A 4 -9.33 2.10 0.15
C TRP A 4 -8.36 3.22 -0.23
N ASN A 5 -8.63 3.90 -1.36
CA ASN A 5 -7.79 4.98 -1.85
C ASN A 5 -7.72 6.16 -0.87
N SER A 6 -8.85 6.54 -0.28
CA SER A 6 -8.92 7.63 0.69
C SER A 6 -8.16 7.30 1.98
N LEU A 7 -8.37 6.09 2.53
CA LEU A 7 -7.71 5.61 3.73
C LEU A 7 -6.18 5.51 3.52
N LEU A 8 -5.75 4.90 2.42
CA LEU A 8 -4.33 4.74 2.12
C LEU A 8 -3.64 6.09 1.96
N ARG A 9 -4.25 7.02 1.22
CA ARG A 9 -3.71 8.39 1.08
C ARG A 9 -3.68 9.14 2.40
N PHE A 10 -4.64 8.91 3.29
CA PHE A 10 -4.63 9.49 4.63
C PHE A 10 -3.46 8.94 5.46
N ARG A 11 -3.30 7.61 5.53
CA ARG A 11 -2.22 6.97 6.29
C ARG A 11 -0.84 7.33 5.77
N VAL A 12 -0.64 7.31 4.45
CA VAL A 12 0.64 7.69 3.83
C VAL A 12 1.00 9.14 4.10
N ARG A 13 0.05 10.08 4.01
CA ARG A 13 0.32 11.51 4.27
C ARG A 13 0.64 11.82 5.74
N ASN A 14 0.10 11.05 6.66
CA ASN A 14 0.31 11.25 8.11
C ASN A 14 1.50 10.44 8.66
N ALA A 15 2.10 9.55 7.86
CA ALA A 15 3.25 8.77 8.27
C ALA A 15 4.56 9.48 7.85
N ALA A 16 5.21 10.16 8.80
CA ALA A 16 6.47 10.88 8.55
C ALA A 16 7.58 9.98 7.97
N GLU A 17 7.58 8.69 8.35
CA GLU A 17 8.58 7.69 7.94
C GLU A 17 8.25 6.99 6.62
N PHE A 18 7.12 7.31 5.98
CA PHE A 18 6.74 6.70 4.71
C PHE A 18 7.56 7.30 3.56
N GLN A 19 8.14 6.42 2.75
CA GLN A 19 8.91 6.80 1.59
C GLN A 19 8.36 6.12 0.34
N TYR A 20 8.14 6.92 -0.69
CA TYR A 20 7.71 6.43 -2.00
C TYR A 20 8.82 5.62 -2.67
N HIS A 21 8.40 4.66 -3.51
CA HIS A 21 9.30 4.05 -4.47
C HIS A 21 9.87 5.13 -5.41
N TRP A 22 11.15 5.04 -5.77
CA TRP A 22 11.84 6.11 -6.51
C TRP A 22 11.18 6.45 -7.85
N LYS A 23 10.65 5.46 -8.58
CA LYS A 23 9.88 5.66 -9.82
C LYS A 23 8.47 6.22 -9.62
N CYS A 24 7.94 6.13 -8.40
CA CYS A 24 6.57 6.50 -8.06
C CYS A 24 6.49 7.84 -7.32
N LYS A 25 7.64 8.37 -6.89
CA LYS A 25 7.74 9.56 -6.05
C LYS A 25 7.18 10.81 -6.72
N GLU A 26 7.50 11.04 -8.00
CA GLU A 26 7.04 12.24 -8.73
C GLU A 26 5.52 12.30 -8.86
N LEU A 27 4.89 11.14 -9.07
CA LEU A 27 3.44 11.03 -9.20
C LEU A 27 2.72 10.86 -7.85
N GLY A 28 3.46 10.73 -6.74
CA GLY A 28 2.90 10.36 -5.45
C GLY A 28 2.13 9.03 -5.48
N LEU A 29 2.52 8.13 -6.38
CA LEU A 29 1.80 6.88 -6.64
C LEU A 29 2.05 5.87 -5.51
N THR A 30 0.98 5.47 -4.82
CA THR A 30 1.02 4.50 -3.71
C THR A 30 0.38 3.16 -4.06
N ASN A 31 -0.59 3.17 -4.97
CA ASN A 31 -1.30 1.97 -5.39
C ASN A 31 -1.82 2.08 -6.82
N LEU A 32 -2.01 0.93 -7.46
CA LEU A 32 -2.78 0.76 -8.68
C LEU A 32 -3.82 -0.33 -8.43
N CYS A 33 -5.05 -0.08 -8.83
CA CYS A 33 -6.16 -0.99 -8.65
C CYS A 33 -6.65 -1.43 -10.03
N PHE A 34 -6.71 -2.74 -10.28
CA PHE A 34 -7.16 -3.29 -11.54
C PHE A 34 -8.06 -4.50 -11.31
N ALA A 35 -9.34 -4.39 -11.69
CA ALA A 35 -10.37 -5.38 -11.40
C ALA A 35 -10.34 -5.81 -9.92
N ASP A 36 -9.88 -7.03 -9.65
CA ASP A 36 -9.80 -7.63 -8.31
C ASP A 36 -8.42 -7.49 -7.66
N ASP A 37 -7.39 -7.10 -8.41
CA ASP A 37 -6.01 -7.04 -7.95
C ASP A 37 -5.58 -5.60 -7.62
N VAL A 38 -4.81 -5.48 -6.53
CA VAL A 38 -4.25 -4.21 -6.09
C VAL A 38 -2.73 -4.35 -5.98
N LEU A 39 -2.03 -3.48 -6.71
CA LEU A 39 -0.58 -3.34 -6.60
C LEU A 39 -0.26 -2.18 -5.66
N LEU A 40 0.63 -2.41 -4.70
CA LEU A 40 1.07 -1.41 -3.74
C LEU A 40 2.55 -1.07 -3.96
N PHE A 41 2.88 0.22 -3.84
CA PHE A 41 4.21 0.74 -4.10
C PHE A 41 4.72 1.53 -2.89
N CYS A 42 5.92 1.18 -2.43
CA CYS A 42 6.68 1.97 -1.46
C CYS A 42 8.17 1.73 -1.65
N LYS A 43 9.01 2.52 -0.98
CA LYS A 43 10.43 2.20 -0.84
C LYS A 43 10.56 0.92 -0.02
N ALA A 44 11.49 0.05 -0.39
CA ALA A 44 11.82 -1.18 0.34
C ALA A 44 12.51 -0.86 1.69
N HIS A 45 11.75 -0.25 2.60
CA HIS A 45 12.16 0.10 3.95
C HIS A 45 11.07 -0.38 4.91
N LEU A 46 11.46 -0.93 6.06
CA LEU A 46 10.52 -1.54 7.00
C LEU A 46 9.43 -0.58 7.46
N SER A 47 9.76 0.70 7.68
CA SER A 47 8.77 1.72 8.06
C SER A 47 7.67 1.89 7.01
N SER A 48 8.04 1.93 5.73
CA SER A 48 7.10 2.18 4.63
C SER A 48 6.24 0.94 4.36
N ILE A 49 6.85 -0.24 4.41
CA ILE A 49 6.14 -1.53 4.31
C ILE A 49 5.13 -1.63 5.45
N LYS A 50 5.54 -1.32 6.68
CA LYS A 50 4.66 -1.34 7.85
C LYS A 50 3.43 -0.44 7.69
N VAL A 51 3.60 0.79 7.20
CA VAL A 51 2.47 1.70 6.92
C VAL A 51 1.46 1.07 5.96
N LEU A 52 1.92 0.42 4.88
CA LEU A 52 1.03 -0.24 3.93
C LEU A 52 0.31 -1.44 4.55
N THR A 53 1.06 -2.30 5.27
CA THR A 53 0.50 -3.49 5.90
C THR A 53 -0.53 -3.12 6.99
N ASP A 54 -0.21 -2.15 7.85
CA ASP A 54 -1.13 -1.68 8.90
C ASP A 54 -2.40 -1.08 8.28
N THR A 55 -2.26 -0.33 7.18
CA THR A 55 -3.41 0.21 6.44
C THR A 55 -4.29 -0.89 5.83
N LEU A 56 -3.70 -1.96 5.28
CA LEU A 56 -4.45 -3.12 4.79
C LEU A 56 -5.22 -3.81 5.92
N THR A 57 -4.60 -3.98 7.09
CA THR A 57 -5.26 -4.56 8.26
C THR A 57 -6.43 -3.71 8.75
N GLU A 58 -6.25 -2.39 8.79
CA GLU A 58 -7.32 -1.46 9.12
C GLU A 58 -8.47 -1.55 8.10
N PHE A 59 -8.15 -1.50 6.80
CA PHE A 59 -9.15 -1.64 5.74
C PHE A 59 -9.92 -2.96 5.84
N ALA A 60 -9.23 -4.06 6.14
CA ALA A 60 -9.86 -5.37 6.32
C ALA A 60 -10.80 -5.40 7.53
N THR A 61 -10.46 -4.68 8.60
CA THR A 61 -11.30 -4.56 9.80
C THR A 61 -12.56 -3.74 9.50
N LEU A 62 -12.44 -2.66 8.72
CA LEU A 62 -13.56 -1.77 8.39
C LEU A 62 -14.50 -2.35 7.34
N SER A 63 -13.96 -3.03 6.32
CA SER A 63 -14.74 -3.53 5.19
C SER A 63 -15.17 -4.99 5.31
N GLY A 64 -14.54 -5.75 6.22
CA GLY A 64 -14.66 -7.22 6.27
C GLY A 64 -13.90 -7.94 5.15
N LEU A 65 -13.28 -7.22 4.20
CA LEU A 65 -12.53 -7.79 3.09
C LEU A 65 -11.08 -8.07 3.51
N LYS A 66 -10.70 -9.34 3.56
CA LYS A 66 -9.33 -9.75 3.89
C LYS A 66 -8.51 -9.99 2.62
N VAL A 67 -7.26 -9.55 2.65
CA VAL A 67 -6.27 -9.86 1.61
C VAL A 67 -6.04 -11.36 1.57
N ASN A 68 -6.09 -11.95 0.37
CA ASN A 68 -5.78 -13.36 0.18
C ASN A 68 -4.26 -13.59 0.19
N GLN A 69 -3.72 -14.04 1.31
CA GLN A 69 -2.28 -14.28 1.46
C GLN A 69 -1.73 -15.31 0.46
N ALA A 70 -2.53 -16.30 0.04
CA ALA A 70 -2.09 -17.31 -0.92
C ALA A 70 -1.94 -16.74 -2.35
N LYS A 71 -2.58 -15.61 -2.64
CA LYS A 71 -2.50 -14.91 -3.93
C LYS A 71 -1.68 -13.61 -3.87
N SER A 72 -1.20 -13.24 -2.68
CA SER A 72 -0.47 -11.98 -2.47
C SER A 72 1.02 -12.22 -2.43
N GLN A 73 1.80 -11.35 -3.06
CA GLN A 73 3.25 -11.46 -3.09
C GLN A 73 3.92 -10.11 -2.82
N ILE A 74 5.06 -10.16 -2.13
CA ILE A 74 5.96 -9.01 -1.98
C ILE A 74 7.12 -9.20 -2.95
N ILE A 75 7.26 -8.27 -3.88
CA ILE A 75 8.33 -8.29 -4.88
C ILE A 75 9.36 -7.23 -4.49
N LEU A 76 10.58 -7.68 -4.21
CA LEU A 76 11.73 -6.81 -3.99
C LEU A 76 12.62 -6.90 -5.23
N PRO A 77 12.50 -5.99 -6.20
CA PRO A 77 13.36 -6.02 -7.37
C PRO A 77 14.81 -5.74 -6.93
N ALA A 78 15.70 -6.71 -7.16
CA ALA A 78 17.13 -6.48 -7.08
C ALA A 78 17.50 -5.44 -8.15
N ARG A 79 18.28 -4.43 -7.75
CA ARG A 79 18.83 -3.45 -8.67
C ARG A 79 19.91 -4.06 -9.54
#